data_AF-A0A2I1FWE8-F1
#
_entry.id   AF-A0A2I1FWE8-F1
#
_cell.length_a   1.000
_cell.length_b   1.000
_cell.length_c   1.000
_cell.angle_alpha   90.00
_cell.angle_beta   90.00
_cell.angle_gamma   90.00
#
_symmetry.space_group_name_H-M   'P 1'
#
loop_
_entity.id
_entity.type
_entity.pdbx_description
1 polymer ?
#
loop_
_entity_poly.entity_id
_entity_poly.type
_entity_poly.pdbx_seq_one_letter_code
_entity_poly.pdbx_strand_id
1 'polypeptide(L)'
;MGSKLEAHLFQLKLTAKQLSRQAKKANKDENTEKAKLKKAIQQQNTEGARIYASNAIRKKNEALNLLKLSSRIDAVASRIQTAVTMQKVTGSMANVISAVMDKFEAQFEDIDVQTQYMEGAMGNTTSLSTPQEEVDLLMQQVADEHGLELNHELGEAAPSDVLGVPDKNNKEDEELTERLRALRQT
;
A
#
# COMPACT_ATOMS: atom_id res chain seq x y z
N MET A 1 3.98 -0.28 14.27
CA MET A 1 3.91 1.06 14.91
C MET A 1 2.52 1.46 15.42
N GLY A 2 1.40 0.98 14.82
CA GLY A 2 0.04 1.36 15.24
C GLY A 2 -0.31 1.06 16.72
N SER A 3 0.09 -0.11 17.24
CA SER A 3 -0.21 -0.51 18.64
C SER A 3 0.41 0.42 19.70
N LYS A 4 1.64 0.92 19.48
CA LYS A 4 2.28 1.86 20.41
C LYS A 4 1.55 3.21 20.43
N LEU A 5 1.12 3.69 19.27
CA LEU A 5 0.44 4.97 19.13
C LEU A 5 -0.97 4.94 19.72
N GLU A 6 -1.67 3.81 19.60
CA GLU A 6 -2.94 3.55 20.30
C GLU A 6 -2.79 3.49 21.82
N ALA A 7 -1.74 2.83 22.32
CA ALA A 7 -1.46 2.77 23.76
C ALA A 7 -1.18 4.17 24.33
N HIS A 8 -0.38 4.99 23.62
CA HIS A 8 -0.14 6.37 24.01
C HIS A 8 -1.40 7.24 23.93
N LEU A 9 -2.24 7.06 22.91
CA LEU A 9 -3.52 7.74 22.80
C LEU A 9 -4.45 7.39 23.97
N PHE A 10 -4.52 6.12 24.36
CA PHE A 10 -5.28 5.68 25.52
C PHE A 10 -4.75 6.35 26.80
N GLN A 11 -3.44 6.35 27.00
CA GLN A 11 -2.81 7.01 28.14
C GLN A 11 -3.11 8.51 28.18
N LEU A 12 -3.04 9.21 27.04
CA LEU A 12 -3.37 10.63 26.96
C LEU A 12 -4.83 10.92 27.32
N LYS A 13 -5.78 10.12 26.82
CA LYS A 13 -7.20 10.24 27.18
C LYS A 13 -7.44 9.99 28.67
N LEU A 14 -6.75 9.01 29.25
CA LEU A 14 -6.81 8.72 30.68
C LEU A 14 -6.27 9.89 31.50
N THR A 15 -5.10 10.42 31.14
CA THR A 15 -4.47 11.57 31.79
C THR A 15 -5.35 12.82 31.70
N ALA A 16 -5.95 13.12 30.54
CA ALA A 16 -6.91 14.22 30.40
C ALA A 16 -8.09 14.06 31.37
N LYS A 17 -8.69 12.86 31.43
CA LYS A 17 -9.80 12.58 32.35
C LYS A 17 -9.40 12.68 33.82
N GLN A 18 -8.20 12.23 34.17
CA GLN A 18 -7.65 12.34 35.53
C GLN A 18 -7.46 13.81 35.93
N LEU A 19 -6.88 14.64 35.05
CA LEU A 19 -6.69 16.06 35.29
C LEU A 19 -8.02 16.81 35.42
N SER A 20 -9.02 16.49 34.58
CA SER A 20 -10.38 17.04 34.69
C SER A 20 -11.02 16.71 36.04
N ARG A 21 -10.85 15.47 36.54
CA ARG A 21 -11.33 15.07 37.87
C ARG A 21 -10.60 15.82 39.00
N GLN A 22 -9.28 15.96 38.90
CA GLN A 22 -8.49 16.73 39.87
C GLN A 22 -8.89 18.22 39.87
N ALA A 23 -9.16 18.81 38.71
CA ALA A 23 -9.66 20.18 38.61
C ALA A 23 -11.03 20.34 39.29
N LYS A 24 -11.96 19.38 39.10
CA LYS A 24 -13.25 19.36 39.81
C LYS A 24 -13.08 19.23 41.32
N LYS A 25 -12.13 18.41 41.78
CA LYS A 25 -11.81 18.29 43.20
C LYS A 25 -11.26 19.61 43.77
N ALA A 26 -10.32 20.25 43.08
CA ALA A 26 -9.77 21.54 43.48
C ALA A 26 -10.84 22.65 43.56
N ASN A 27 -11.81 22.67 42.64
CA ASN A 27 -12.97 23.57 42.72
C ASN A 27 -13.89 23.27 43.92
N LYS A 28 -14.06 21.99 44.28
CA LYS A 28 -14.81 21.62 45.49
C LYS A 28 -14.09 22.09 46.75
N ASP A 29 -12.78 21.92 46.81
CA ASP A 29 -11.94 22.38 47.91
C ASP A 29 -11.90 23.93 47.99
N GLU A 30 -11.92 24.64 46.85
CA GLU A 30 -12.10 26.10 46.83
C GLU A 30 -13.41 26.50 47.54
N ASN A 31 -14.51 25.81 47.25
CA ASN A 31 -15.81 26.13 47.85
C ASN A 31 -15.86 25.85 49.35
N THR A 32 -15.17 24.81 49.83
CA THR A 32 -15.08 24.55 51.27
C THR A 32 -14.26 25.63 51.99
N GLU A 33 -13.16 26.08 51.40
CA GLU A 33 -12.34 27.18 51.94
C GLU A 33 -13.11 28.52 51.92
N LYS A 34 -13.90 28.80 50.88
CA LYS A 34 -14.82 29.95 50.86
C LYS A 34 -15.89 29.88 51.95
N ALA A 35 -16.40 28.69 52.26
CA ALA A 35 -17.35 28.52 53.37
C ALA A 35 -16.70 28.78 54.73
N LYS A 36 -15.45 28.34 54.92
CA LYS A 36 -14.65 28.66 56.12
C LYS A 36 -14.34 30.15 56.22
N LEU A 37 -14.01 30.80 55.11
CA LEU A 37 -13.81 32.25 55.02
C LEU A 37 -15.06 33.02 55.51
N LYS A 38 -16.25 32.63 55.03
CA LYS A 38 -17.52 33.25 55.48
C LYS A 38 -17.71 33.14 57.00
N LYS A 39 -17.42 31.97 57.58
CA LYS A 39 -17.50 31.75 59.03
C LYS A 39 -16.46 32.59 59.80
N ALA A 40 -15.22 32.66 59.31
CA ALA A 40 -14.15 33.43 59.93
C ALA A 40 -14.46 34.94 59.95
N ILE A 41 -15.08 35.46 58.88
CA ILE A 41 -15.54 36.86 58.81
C ILE A 41 -16.65 37.12 59.84
N GLN A 42 -17.62 36.20 59.99
CA GLN A 42 -18.68 36.33 60.99
C GLN A 42 -18.14 36.33 62.43
N GLN A 43 -17.06 35.58 62.67
CA GLN A 43 -16.39 35.50 63.97
C GLN A 43 -15.40 36.67 64.22
N GLN A 44 -15.35 37.67 63.34
CA GLN A 44 -14.39 38.79 63.37
C GLN A 44 -12.90 38.37 63.43
N ASN A 45 -12.58 37.14 63.02
CA ASN A 45 -11.20 36.65 62.97
C ASN A 45 -10.55 37.03 61.62
N THR A 46 -9.96 38.22 61.58
CA THR A 46 -9.38 38.85 60.38
C THR A 46 -8.15 38.10 59.85
N GLU A 47 -7.29 37.60 60.73
CA GLU A 47 -6.10 36.82 60.36
C GLU A 47 -6.50 35.45 59.77
N GLY A 48 -7.43 34.73 60.39
CA GLY A 48 -7.95 33.46 59.87
C GLY A 48 -8.65 33.62 58.52
N ALA A 49 -9.42 34.70 58.35
CA ALA A 49 -10.06 35.03 57.08
C ALA A 49 -9.03 35.26 55.96
N ARG A 50 -7.92 35.95 56.23
CA ARG A 50 -6.86 36.18 55.23
C ARG A 50 -6.23 34.86 54.74
N ILE A 51 -6.00 33.90 55.64
CA ILE A 51 -5.45 32.58 55.29
C ILE A 51 -6.44 31.78 54.42
N TYR A 52 -7.71 31.71 54.82
CA TYR A 52 -8.73 30.99 54.03
C TYR A 52 -8.96 31.62 52.66
N ALA A 53 -8.89 32.95 52.56
CA ALA A 53 -8.97 33.66 51.28
C ALA A 53 -7.78 33.32 50.37
N SER A 54 -6.55 33.33 50.89
CA SER A 54 -5.35 32.95 50.14
C SER A 54 -5.42 31.50 49.65
N ASN A 55 -5.85 30.57 50.50
CA ASN A 55 -6.06 29.17 50.13
C ASN A 55 -7.10 28.99 49.02
N ALA A 56 -8.23 29.71 49.11
CA ALA A 56 -9.26 29.67 48.08
C ALA A 56 -8.74 30.18 46.72
N ILE A 57 -8.00 31.30 46.71
CA ILE A 57 -7.40 31.85 45.48
C ILE A 57 -6.40 30.87 44.88
N ARG A 58 -5.55 30.25 45.72
CA ARG A 58 -4.58 29.24 45.28
C ARG A 58 -5.28 28.04 44.63
N LYS A 59 -6.34 27.52 45.27
CA LYS A 59 -7.11 26.37 44.76
C LYS A 59 -7.87 26.69 43.47
N LYS A 60 -8.40 27.91 43.34
CA LYS A 60 -9.02 28.40 42.09
C LYS A 60 -8.00 28.43 40.94
N ASN A 61 -6.81 28.97 41.18
CA ASN A 61 -5.76 29.04 40.16
C ASN A 61 -5.24 27.64 39.78
N GLU A 62 -5.08 26.76 40.76
CA GLU A 62 -4.75 25.34 40.55
C GLU A 62 -5.79 24.65 39.66
N ALA A 63 -7.08 24.82 39.97
CA ALA A 63 -8.19 24.25 39.19
C ALA A 63 -8.21 24.76 37.74
N LEU A 64 -8.00 26.06 37.53
CA LEU A 64 -7.92 26.66 36.19
C LEU A 64 -6.73 26.11 35.40
N ASN A 65 -5.57 25.96 36.02
CA ASN A 65 -4.38 25.43 35.35
C ASN A 65 -4.55 23.95 34.98
N LEU A 66 -5.11 23.13 35.87
CA LEU A 66 -5.42 21.73 35.60
C LEU A 66 -6.45 21.59 34.47
N LEU A 67 -7.48 22.44 34.45
CA LEU A 67 -8.48 22.44 33.39
C LEU A 67 -7.90 22.84 32.02
N LYS A 68 -7.03 23.87 32.00
CA LYS A 68 -6.30 24.27 30.78
C LYS A 68 -5.39 23.16 30.26
N LEU A 69 -4.68 22.45 31.15
CA LEU A 69 -3.84 21.33 30.75
C LEU A 69 -4.69 20.17 30.23
N SER A 70 -5.78 19.85 30.92
CA SER A 70 -6.73 18.81 30.51
C SER A 70 -7.30 19.08 29.10
N SER A 71 -7.72 20.31 28.80
CA SER A 71 -8.28 20.65 27.49
C SER A 71 -7.24 20.59 26.37
N ARG A 72 -6.00 21.00 26.65
CA ARG A 72 -4.88 20.87 25.71
C ARG A 72 -4.57 19.41 25.40
N ILE A 73 -4.51 18.55 26.42
CA ILE A 73 -4.23 17.11 26.23
C ILE A 73 -5.38 16.44 25.47
N ASP A 74 -6.63 16.78 25.77
CA ASP A 74 -7.79 16.23 25.08
C ASP A 74 -7.81 16.63 23.58
N ALA A 75 -7.45 17.88 23.26
CA ALA A 75 -7.31 18.34 21.88
C ALA A 75 -6.20 17.56 21.13
N VAL A 76 -5.05 17.31 21.78
CA VAL A 76 -3.97 16.50 21.20
C VAL A 76 -4.42 15.06 21.00
N ALA A 77 -5.09 14.47 21.99
CA ALA A 77 -5.62 13.11 21.90
C ALA A 77 -6.65 12.96 20.76
N SER A 78 -7.49 13.97 20.52
CA SER A 78 -8.45 13.98 19.41
C SER A 78 -7.75 13.99 18.05
N ARG A 79 -6.70 14.82 17.87
CA ARG A 79 -5.90 14.82 16.63
C ARG A 79 -5.20 13.49 16.38
N ILE A 80 -4.62 12.90 17.44
CA ILE A 80 -3.98 11.58 17.36
C ILE A 80 -5.01 10.50 17.03
N GLN A 81 -6.24 10.59 17.56
CA GLN A 81 -7.32 9.65 17.22
C GLN A 81 -7.61 9.65 15.72
N THR A 82 -7.73 10.84 15.13
CA THR A 82 -7.95 10.98 13.68
C THR A 82 -6.81 10.35 12.89
N ALA A 83 -5.56 10.60 13.28
CA ALA A 83 -4.39 10.01 12.62
C ALA A 83 -4.39 8.47 12.71
N VAL A 84 -4.71 7.89 13.88
CA VAL A 84 -4.84 6.43 14.05
C VAL A 84 -5.94 5.87 13.16
N THR A 85 -7.11 6.51 13.13
CA THR A 85 -8.23 6.06 12.30
C THR A 85 -7.87 6.13 10.82
N MET A 86 -7.25 7.22 10.36
CA MET A 86 -6.79 7.33 8.98
C MET A 86 -5.77 6.24 8.64
N GLN A 87 -4.80 5.97 9.53
CA GLN A 87 -3.84 4.89 9.32
C GLN A 87 -4.51 3.52 9.16
N LYS A 88 -5.55 3.22 9.96
CA LYS A 88 -6.33 1.98 9.82
C LYS A 88 -7.06 1.92 8.48
N VAL A 89 -7.73 3.01 8.09
CA VAL A 89 -8.45 3.08 6.81
C VAL A 89 -7.49 2.89 5.64
N THR A 90 -6.34 3.56 5.64
CA THR A 90 -5.32 3.40 4.59
C THR A 90 -4.80 1.96 4.54
N GLY A 91 -4.55 1.32 5.69
CA GLY A 91 -4.16 -0.09 5.74
C GLY A 91 -5.23 -1.03 5.18
N SER A 92 -6.51 -0.81 5.51
CA SER A 92 -7.61 -1.57 4.94
C SER A 92 -7.77 -1.35 3.43
N MET A 93 -7.60 -0.11 2.95
CA MET A 93 -7.64 0.20 1.52
C MET A 93 -6.51 -0.48 0.76
N ALA A 94 -5.29 -0.50 1.30
CA ALA A 94 -4.17 -1.20 0.68
C ALA A 94 -4.46 -2.70 0.49
N ASN A 95 -5.06 -3.35 1.49
CA ASN A 95 -5.46 -4.75 1.39
C ASN A 95 -6.55 -4.98 0.33
N VAL A 96 -7.54 -4.09 0.24
CA VAL A 96 -8.58 -4.17 -0.81
C VAL A 96 -7.98 -4.00 -2.19
N ILE A 97 -7.05 -3.05 -2.37
CA ILE A 97 -6.36 -2.83 -3.64
C ILE A 97 -5.57 -4.08 -4.02
N SER A 98 -4.84 -4.70 -3.09
CA SER A 98 -4.14 -5.96 -3.35
C SER A 98 -5.10 -7.05 -3.83
N ALA A 99 -6.21 -7.26 -3.14
CA ALA A 99 -7.19 -8.27 -3.54
C ALA A 99 -7.84 -7.98 -4.90
N VAL A 100 -8.01 -6.71 -5.27
CA VAL A 100 -8.49 -6.31 -6.61
C VAL A 100 -7.42 -6.58 -7.67
N MET A 101 -6.14 -6.34 -7.37
CA MET A 101 -5.03 -6.63 -8.27
C MET A 101 -4.88 -8.14 -8.49
N ASP A 102 -4.94 -8.95 -7.44
CA ASP A 102 -4.88 -10.42 -7.54
C ASP A 102 -6.02 -10.95 -8.43
N LYS A 103 -7.23 -10.38 -8.30
CA LYS A 103 -8.37 -10.75 -9.14
C LYS A 103 -8.23 -10.27 -10.59
N PHE A 104 -7.60 -9.12 -10.79
CA PHE A 104 -7.33 -8.58 -12.12
C PHE A 104 -6.30 -9.43 -12.86
N GLU A 105 -5.25 -9.89 -12.17
CA GLU A 105 -4.24 -10.80 -12.73
C GLU A 105 -4.88 -12.13 -13.17
N ALA A 106 -5.72 -12.73 -12.33
CA ALA A 106 -6.46 -13.94 -12.70
C ALA A 106 -7.36 -13.74 -13.93
N GLN A 107 -8.05 -12.60 -14.04
CA GLN A 107 -8.89 -12.29 -15.21
C GLN A 107 -8.06 -12.07 -16.48
N PHE A 108 -6.85 -11.52 -16.37
CA PHE A 108 -5.96 -11.33 -17.50
C PHE A 108 -5.32 -12.65 -17.95
N GLU A 109 -4.94 -13.52 -17.02
CA GLU A 109 -4.48 -14.88 -17.34
C GLU A 109 -5.55 -15.66 -18.09
N ASP A 110 -6.81 -15.59 -17.66
CA ASP A 110 -7.94 -16.23 -18.37
C ASP A 110 -8.11 -15.69 -19.80
N ILE A 111 -7.95 -14.38 -20.01
CA ILE A 111 -8.04 -13.74 -21.33
C ILE A 111 -6.86 -14.18 -22.22
N ASP A 112 -5.66 -14.27 -21.67
CA ASP A 112 -4.49 -14.74 -22.43
C ASP A 112 -4.65 -16.20 -22.82
N VAL A 113 -5.13 -17.07 -21.92
CA VAL A 113 -5.42 -18.47 -22.24
C VAL A 113 -6.55 -18.60 -23.26
N GLN A 114 -7.62 -17.80 -23.15
CA GLN A 114 -8.68 -17.76 -24.16
C GLN A 114 -8.16 -17.26 -25.52
N THR A 115 -7.25 -16.28 -25.53
CA THR A 115 -6.64 -15.75 -26.75
C THR A 115 -5.74 -16.79 -27.39
N GLN A 116 -4.92 -17.50 -26.61
CA GLN A 116 -4.12 -18.64 -27.10
C GLN A 116 -4.99 -19.79 -27.60
N TYR A 117 -6.09 -20.10 -26.90
CA TYR A 117 -7.03 -21.13 -27.35
C TYR A 117 -7.75 -20.70 -28.64
N MET A 118 -8.14 -19.43 -28.74
CA MET A 118 -8.75 -18.88 -29.93
C MET A 118 -7.75 -18.83 -31.09
N GLU A 119 -6.50 -18.44 -30.85
CA GLU A 119 -5.41 -18.47 -31.83
C GLU A 119 -5.09 -19.91 -32.27
N GLY A 120 -5.10 -20.88 -31.35
CA GLY A 120 -4.93 -22.29 -31.69
C GLY A 120 -6.09 -22.87 -32.48
N ALA A 121 -7.34 -22.56 -32.11
CA ALA A 121 -8.54 -23.01 -32.82
C ALA A 121 -8.70 -22.32 -34.18
N MET A 122 -8.46 -21.00 -34.24
CA MET A 122 -8.45 -20.23 -35.49
C MET A 122 -7.27 -20.62 -36.36
N GLY A 123 -6.09 -20.86 -35.80
CA GLY A 123 -4.91 -21.36 -36.51
C GLY A 123 -5.18 -22.72 -37.14
N ASN A 124 -5.76 -23.67 -36.40
CA ASN A 124 -6.11 -24.99 -36.93
C ASN A 124 -7.23 -24.91 -38.01
N THR A 125 -8.17 -23.98 -37.88
CA THR A 125 -9.21 -23.74 -38.90
C THR A 125 -8.65 -23.02 -40.13
N THR A 126 -7.72 -22.08 -39.93
CA THR A 126 -7.08 -21.30 -40.98
C THR A 126 -6.13 -22.17 -41.79
N SER A 127 -5.34 -23.05 -41.17
CA SER A 127 -4.48 -24.02 -41.87
C SER A 127 -5.25 -24.92 -42.85
N LEU A 128 -6.55 -25.16 -42.63
CA LEU A 128 -7.38 -25.94 -43.56
C LEU A 128 -7.86 -25.10 -44.76
N SER A 129 -8.06 -23.79 -44.58
CA SER A 129 -8.54 -22.87 -45.62
C SER A 129 -7.42 -22.12 -46.36
N THR A 130 -6.24 -22.03 -45.76
CA THR A 130 -5.02 -21.41 -46.32
C THR A 130 -3.86 -22.38 -46.12
N PRO A 131 -3.64 -23.31 -47.05
CA PRO A 131 -2.53 -24.25 -47.00
C PRO A 131 -1.19 -23.52 -46.96
N GLN A 132 -0.29 -23.94 -46.08
CA GLN A 132 1.01 -23.28 -45.91
C GLN A 132 1.83 -23.26 -47.21
N GLU A 133 1.79 -24.35 -47.99
CA GLU A 133 2.46 -24.43 -49.30
C GLU A 133 1.93 -23.38 -50.29
N GLU A 134 0.62 -23.09 -50.29
CA GLU A 134 0.03 -22.06 -51.17
C GLU A 134 0.45 -20.64 -50.76
N VAL A 135 0.60 -20.40 -49.45
CA VAL A 135 1.10 -19.12 -48.92
C VAL A 135 2.58 -18.94 -49.21
N ASP A 136 3.39 -19.97 -49.00
CA ASP A 136 4.84 -19.96 -49.24
C ASP A 136 5.14 -19.78 -50.74
N LEU A 137 4.36 -20.44 -51.61
CA LEU A 137 4.50 -20.30 -53.07
C LEU A 137 4.07 -18.92 -53.57
N LEU A 138 3.00 -18.34 -53.00
CA LEU A 138 2.62 -16.96 -53.30
C LEU A 138 3.66 -15.96 -52.77
N MET A 139 4.23 -16.19 -51.58
CA MET A 139 5.33 -15.36 -51.07
C MET A 139 6.55 -15.44 -51.99
N GLN A 140 6.90 -16.63 -52.48
CA GLN A 140 8.00 -16.79 -53.43
C GLN A 140 7.70 -16.10 -54.77
N GLN A 141 6.48 -16.25 -55.31
CA GLN A 141 6.10 -15.58 -56.56
C GLN A 141 6.13 -14.06 -56.44
N VAL A 142 5.64 -13.51 -55.32
CA VAL A 142 5.67 -12.06 -55.06
C VAL A 142 7.10 -11.57 -54.79
N ALA A 143 7.92 -12.38 -54.11
CA ALA A 143 9.33 -12.09 -53.89
C ALA A 143 10.11 -12.04 -55.21
N ASP A 144 9.90 -13.02 -56.11
CA ASP A 144 10.51 -13.08 -57.43
C ASP A 144 10.03 -11.94 -58.34
N GLU A 145 8.72 -11.61 -58.33
CA GLU A 145 8.14 -10.50 -59.09
C GLU A 145 8.65 -9.13 -58.64
N HIS A 146 9.00 -8.98 -57.35
CA HIS A 146 9.52 -7.74 -56.79
C HIS A 146 11.05 -7.72 -56.60
N GLY A 147 11.77 -8.75 -57.03
CA GLY A 147 13.23 -8.86 -56.87
C GLY A 147 13.70 -8.87 -55.42
N LEU A 148 12.83 -9.31 -54.50
CA LEU A 148 13.15 -9.56 -53.10
C LEU A 148 13.63 -11.00 -52.95
N GLU A 149 14.73 -11.36 -53.61
CA GLU A 149 15.37 -12.65 -53.39
C GLU A 149 15.71 -12.77 -51.91
N LEU A 150 15.02 -13.69 -51.23
CA LEU A 150 15.35 -14.11 -49.88
C LEU A 150 16.79 -14.63 -49.95
N ASN A 151 17.76 -13.85 -49.46
CA ASN A 151 19.20 -14.16 -49.45
C ASN A 151 19.48 -15.53 -48.82
N HIS A 152 19.27 -16.58 -49.62
CA HIS A 152 19.68 -17.95 -49.39
C HIS A 152 20.35 -18.45 -50.66
N GLU A 153 21.18 -17.60 -51.28
CA GLU A 153 22.26 -18.07 -52.13
C GLU A 153 23.42 -18.51 -51.23
N LEU A 154 23.63 -19.82 -51.26
CA LEU A 154 24.89 -20.53 -51.18
C LEU A 154 26.13 -19.73 -50.72
N GLY A 155 26.76 -20.27 -49.68
CA GLY A 155 28.13 -19.94 -49.33
C GLY A 155 29.15 -20.19 -50.45
N GLU A 156 30.37 -19.73 -50.15
CA GLU A 156 31.61 -19.77 -50.93
C GLU A 156 31.85 -18.68 -51.98
N ALA A 157 32.06 -17.45 -51.48
CA ALA A 157 33.17 -16.62 -51.95
C ALA A 157 33.70 -15.75 -50.79
N ALA A 158 34.75 -16.23 -50.13
CA ALA A 158 35.50 -15.57 -49.04
C ALA A 158 36.30 -14.32 -49.53
N PRO A 159 37.10 -13.62 -48.70
CA PRO A 159 37.08 -13.39 -47.24
C PRO A 159 37.14 -11.89 -46.89
N SER A 160 36.57 -11.48 -45.75
CA SER A 160 37.16 -10.37 -44.97
C SER A 160 36.71 -10.47 -43.52
N ASP A 161 37.64 -10.96 -42.72
CA ASP A 161 37.87 -10.70 -41.30
C ASP A 161 37.03 -9.54 -40.74
N VAL A 162 36.25 -9.81 -39.69
CA VAL A 162 36.27 -9.07 -38.41
C VAL A 162 35.06 -9.47 -37.53
N LEU A 163 35.38 -9.89 -36.30
CA LEU A 163 34.57 -9.93 -35.08
C LEU A 163 33.52 -11.04 -34.92
N GLY A 164 33.86 -11.99 -34.03
CA GLY A 164 33.12 -13.21 -33.78
C GLY A 164 31.93 -13.13 -32.82
N VAL A 165 31.05 -14.11 -32.98
CA VAL A 165 30.23 -14.76 -31.94
C VAL A 165 30.06 -16.22 -32.40
N PRO A 166 30.32 -17.25 -31.57
CA PRO A 166 30.03 -18.63 -31.96
C PRO A 166 28.52 -18.85 -31.92
N ASP A 167 27.93 -19.06 -33.10
CA ASP A 167 26.54 -19.43 -33.27
C ASP A 167 26.32 -20.86 -32.76
N LYS A 168 25.69 -20.99 -31.58
CA LYS A 168 25.40 -22.27 -30.93
C LYS A 168 24.10 -22.91 -31.42
N ASN A 169 23.30 -22.21 -32.24
CA ASN A 169 21.94 -22.62 -32.54
C ASN A 169 21.89 -23.70 -33.65
N ASN A 170 22.75 -23.64 -34.66
CA ASN A 170 22.67 -24.56 -35.80
C ASN A 170 22.93 -26.04 -35.47
N LYS A 171 23.68 -26.34 -34.39
CA LYS A 171 23.99 -27.73 -34.00
C LYS A 171 22.84 -28.43 -33.27
N GLU A 172 22.06 -27.67 -32.52
CA GLU A 172 20.93 -28.21 -31.77
C GLU A 172 19.77 -28.56 -32.71
N ASP A 173 19.59 -27.79 -33.78
CA ASP A 173 18.59 -28.03 -34.81
C ASP A 173 18.89 -29.27 -35.67
N GLU A 174 20.17 -29.53 -36.01
CA GLU A 174 20.57 -30.75 -36.72
C GLU A 174 20.34 -32.02 -35.86
N GLU A 175 20.69 -31.98 -34.58
CA GLU A 175 20.56 -33.14 -33.67
C GLU A 175 19.09 -33.46 -33.35
N LEU A 176 18.25 -32.42 -33.20
CA LEU A 176 16.79 -32.59 -33.05
C LEU A 176 16.15 -33.18 -34.30
N THR A 177 16.59 -32.73 -35.49
CA THR A 177 16.07 -33.24 -36.77
C THR A 177 16.42 -34.70 -36.97
N GLU A 178 17.63 -35.11 -36.59
CA GLU A 178 18.07 -36.50 -36.66
C GLU A 178 17.32 -37.41 -35.67
N ARG A 179 17.09 -36.94 -34.43
CA ARG A 179 16.27 -37.65 -33.43
C ARG A 179 14.81 -37.81 -33.88
N LEU A 180 14.22 -36.79 -34.51
CA LEU A 180 12.86 -36.86 -35.06
C LEU A 180 12.78 -37.85 -36.24
N ARG A 181 13.84 -37.95 -37.04
CA ARG A 181 13.94 -38.92 -38.14
C ARG A 181 14.00 -40.36 -37.62
N ALA A 182 14.77 -40.59 -36.54
CA ALA A 182 14.89 -41.90 -35.89
C ALA A 182 13.56 -42.37 -35.26
N LEU A 183 12.78 -41.45 -34.66
CA LEU A 183 11.49 -41.79 -34.04
C LEU A 183 10.37 -42.08 -35.07
N ARG A 184 10.51 -41.61 -36.31
CA ARG A 184 9.57 -41.91 -37.42
C ARG A 184 9.86 -43.23 -38.13
N GLN A 185 11.01 -43.87 -37.85
CA GLN A 185 11.38 -45.18 -38.40
C GLN A 185 11.03 -46.38 -37.50
N THR A 186 10.46 -46.14 -36.32
CA THR A 186 9.84 -47.16 -35.45
C THR A 186 8.34 -47.15 -35.58
#